data_AF-A0A9D5K4V6-F1
#
_entry.id   AF-A0A9D5K4V6-F1
#
_cell.length_a   1.000
_cell.length_b   1.000
_cell.length_c   1.000
_cell.angle_alpha   90.00
_cell.angle_beta   90.00
_cell.angle_gamma   90.00
#
_symmetry.space_group_name_H-M   'P 1'
#
loop_
_entity.id
_entity.type
_entity.pdbx_description
1 polymer ?
#
loop_
_entity_poly.entity_id
_entity_poly.type
_entity_poly.pdbx_seq_one_letter_code
_entity_poly.pdbx_strand_id
1 'polypeptide(L)'
;MNGSCDSARAIESLLNLGLVSRDAHGCFRPRSITIRKDPRFASVHWANHMRAKSRLGTKAIERFPKDERDISEVYVPLSRENFEKVREDIAWLRRKILKLSEEDRNATRVYQCNVLVFPLTRSPSEEVK
;
A
#
# COMPACT_ATOMS: atom_id res chain seq x y z
N MET A 1 -23.51 -21.72 -4.87
CA MET A 1 -23.39 -20.89 -6.09
C MET A 1 -23.92 -19.47 -5.81
N ASN A 2 -23.24 -18.63 -5.00
CA ASN A 2 -23.72 -17.29 -4.64
C ASN A 2 -22.86 -16.12 -5.20
N GLY A 3 -21.77 -16.40 -5.93
CA GLY A 3 -20.76 -15.39 -6.28
C GLY A 3 -21.14 -14.35 -7.34
N SER A 4 -22.25 -14.54 -8.09
CA SER A 4 -22.62 -13.65 -9.20
C SER A 4 -23.22 -12.32 -8.71
N CYS A 5 -24.06 -12.36 -7.66
CA CYS A 5 -24.71 -11.16 -7.13
C CYS A 5 -23.73 -10.23 -6.42
N ASP A 6 -22.78 -10.79 -5.66
CA ASP A 6 -21.76 -10.01 -4.95
C ASP A 6 -20.78 -9.33 -5.91
N SER A 7 -20.41 -10.02 -7.00
CA SER A 7 -19.53 -9.46 -8.04
C SER A 7 -20.21 -8.29 -8.76
N ALA A 8 -21.50 -8.41 -9.08
CA ALA A 8 -22.28 -7.34 -9.71
C ALA A 8 -22.37 -6.09 -8.81
N ARG A 9 -22.69 -6.28 -7.51
CA ARG A 9 -22.76 -5.18 -6.53
C ARG A 9 -21.41 -4.50 -6.31
N ALA A 10 -20.32 -5.27 -6.33
CA ALA A 10 -18.98 -4.72 -6.22
C ALA A 10 -18.64 -3.84 -7.42
N ILE A 11 -18.94 -4.29 -8.65
CA ILE A 11 -18.71 -3.49 -9.86
C ILE A 11 -19.59 -2.24 -9.88
N GLU A 12 -20.86 -2.34 -9.47
CA GLU A 12 -21.74 -1.17 -9.34
C GLU A 12 -21.18 -0.13 -8.37
N SER A 13 -20.64 -0.59 -7.23
CA SER A 13 -19.96 0.29 -6.27
C SER A 13 -18.75 0.97 -6.90
N LEU A 14 -17.94 0.25 -7.67
CA LEU A 14 -16.78 0.82 -8.38
C LEU A 14 -17.19 1.84 -9.45
N LEU A 15 -18.31 1.62 -10.15
CA LEU A 15 -18.88 2.58 -11.11
C LEU A 15 -19.33 3.86 -10.39
N ASN A 16 -20.08 3.71 -9.29
CA ASN A 16 -20.60 4.83 -8.50
C ASN A 16 -19.49 5.66 -7.86
N LEU A 17 -18.39 5.01 -7.46
CA LEU A 17 -17.18 5.67 -6.97
C LEU A 17 -16.32 6.28 -8.10
N GLY A 18 -16.69 6.09 -9.37
CA GLY A 18 -15.97 6.58 -10.53
C GLY A 18 -14.63 5.88 -10.78
N LEU A 19 -14.37 4.74 -10.13
CA LEU A 19 -13.11 4.00 -10.23
C LEU A 19 -13.02 3.17 -11.51
N VAL A 20 -14.17 2.74 -12.06
CA VAL A 20 -14.27 2.05 -13.35
C VAL A 20 -15.28 2.75 -14.26
N SER A 21 -15.16 2.51 -15.56
CA SER A 21 -16.06 3.01 -16.60
C SER A 21 -16.36 1.89 -17.60
N ARG A 22 -17.48 1.98 -18.32
CA ARG A 22 -17.77 1.06 -19.44
C ARG A 22 -17.19 1.66 -20.72
N ASP A 23 -16.47 0.85 -21.49
CA ASP A 23 -16.04 1.24 -22.84
C ASP A 23 -17.17 1.05 -23.87
N ALA A 24 -16.92 1.45 -25.13
CA ALA A 24 -17.88 1.36 -26.22
C ALA A 24 -18.32 -0.08 -26.56
N HIS A 25 -17.59 -1.09 -26.08
CA HIS A 25 -17.91 -2.50 -26.26
C HIS A 25 -18.58 -3.13 -25.03
N GLY A 26 -18.90 -2.32 -24.02
CA GLY A 26 -19.56 -2.76 -22.79
C GLY A 26 -18.61 -3.37 -21.74
N CYS A 27 -17.29 -3.36 -21.97
CA CYS A 27 -16.30 -3.88 -21.04
C CYS A 27 -15.92 -2.84 -19.97
N PHE A 28 -15.64 -3.28 -18.75
CA PHE A 28 -15.22 -2.40 -17.66
C PHE A 28 -13.73 -2.08 -17.74
N ARG A 29 -13.39 -0.78 -17.71
CA ARG A 29 -12.01 -0.28 -17.65
C ARG A 29 -11.79 0.60 -16.43
N PRO A 30 -10.67 0.45 -15.70
CA PRO A 30 -10.30 1.38 -14.64
C PRO A 30 -10.18 2.81 -15.20
N ARG A 31 -10.71 3.80 -14.48
CA ARG A 31 -10.56 5.22 -14.83
C ARG A 31 -9.18 5.76 -14.43
N SER A 32 -8.67 5.29 -13.30
CA SER A 32 -7.33 5.55 -12.81
C SER A 32 -6.67 4.21 -12.48
N ILE A 33 -5.41 4.07 -12.86
CA ILE A 33 -4.59 2.88 -12.55
C ILE A 33 -4.16 2.91 -11.07
N THR A 34 -4.16 4.09 -10.45
CA THR A 34 -3.61 4.31 -9.12
C THR A 34 -4.66 4.86 -8.15
N ILE A 35 -4.92 4.11 -7.08
CA ILE A 35 -5.79 4.51 -5.97
C ILE A 35 -4.93 5.16 -4.88
N ARG A 36 -5.26 6.40 -4.50
CA ARG A 36 -4.54 7.14 -3.45
C ARG A 36 -5.44 7.31 -2.22
N LYS A 37 -4.85 7.16 -1.04
CA LYS A 37 -5.51 7.47 0.23
C LYS A 37 -5.52 8.99 0.43
N ASP A 38 -6.65 9.57 0.81
CA ASP A 38 -6.69 10.94 1.35
C ASP A 38 -5.84 11.02 2.64
N PRO A 39 -4.82 11.90 2.72
CA PRO A 39 -3.99 12.07 3.91
C PRO A 39 -4.77 12.40 5.18
N ARG A 40 -5.94 13.04 5.06
CA ARG A 40 -6.80 13.45 6.19
C ARG A 40 -7.60 12.30 6.79
N PHE A 41 -7.61 11.14 6.13
CA PHE A 41 -8.39 9.99 6.56
C PHE A 41 -7.65 9.16 7.62
N ALA A 42 -7.79 9.53 8.88
CA ALA A 42 -7.34 8.72 10.02
C ALA A 42 -8.56 8.00 10.63
N SER A 43 -8.71 6.71 10.33
CA SER A 43 -9.82 5.92 10.84
C SER A 43 -9.39 4.51 11.24
N VAL A 44 -10.23 3.82 12.01
CA VAL A 44 -10.07 2.40 12.34
C VAL A 44 -9.90 1.55 11.06
N HIS A 45 -10.56 1.94 9.98
CA HIS A 45 -10.41 1.28 8.67
C HIS A 45 -8.99 1.39 8.12
N TRP A 46 -8.30 2.52 8.32
CA TRP A 46 -6.91 2.66 7.93
C TRP A 46 -5.99 1.73 8.73
N ALA A 47 -6.16 1.65 10.05
CA ALA A 47 -5.38 0.74 10.89
C ALA A 47 -5.61 -0.72 10.49
N ASN A 48 -6.87 -1.12 10.26
CA ASN A 48 -7.20 -2.47 9.78
C ASN A 48 -6.60 -2.76 8.40
N HIS A 49 -6.62 -1.79 7.51
CA HIS A 49 -5.99 -1.91 6.19
C HIS A 49 -4.47 -2.08 6.32
N MET A 50 -3.79 -1.33 7.20
CA MET A 50 -2.36 -1.54 7.49
C MET A 50 -2.06 -2.93 8.05
N ARG A 51 -2.83 -3.42 9.01
CA ARG A 51 -2.67 -4.78 9.55
C ARG A 51 -2.83 -5.84 8.45
N ALA A 52 -3.85 -5.70 7.61
CA ALA A 52 -4.08 -6.62 6.50
C ALA A 52 -2.91 -6.61 5.50
N LYS A 53 -2.36 -5.43 5.19
CA LYS A 53 -1.19 -5.27 4.33
C LYS A 53 0.06 -5.92 4.91
N SER A 54 0.36 -5.70 6.19
CA SER A 54 1.52 -6.32 6.84
C SER A 54 1.40 -7.85 6.79
N ARG A 55 0.20 -8.39 7.02
CA ARG A 55 -0.05 -9.83 6.91
C ARG A 55 0.19 -10.38 5.50
N LEU A 56 -0.13 -9.62 4.45
CA LEU A 56 0.20 -10.01 3.08
C LEU A 56 1.72 -10.05 2.85
N GLY A 57 2.45 -9.08 3.40
CA GLY A 57 3.92 -9.06 3.37
C GLY A 57 4.54 -10.27 4.06
N THR A 58 4.08 -10.62 5.26
CA THR A 58 4.54 -11.83 5.98
C THR A 58 4.30 -13.10 5.15
N LYS A 59 3.09 -13.26 4.58
CA LYS A 59 2.76 -14.42 3.75
C LYS A 59 3.53 -14.48 2.43
N ALA A 60 4.08 -13.35 1.95
CA ALA A 60 4.87 -13.32 0.73
C ALA A 60 6.15 -14.16 0.86
N ILE A 61 6.65 -14.35 2.08
CA ILE A 61 7.83 -15.17 2.37
C ILE A 61 7.62 -16.62 1.88
N GLU A 62 6.42 -17.15 2.08
CA GLU A 62 6.04 -18.52 1.74
C GLU A 62 5.43 -18.61 0.32
N ARG A 63 4.72 -17.57 -0.12
CA ARG A 63 3.99 -17.57 -1.39
C ARG A 63 4.86 -17.37 -2.62
N PHE A 64 5.99 -16.68 -2.50
CA PHE A 64 6.82 -16.31 -3.65
C PHE A 64 8.28 -16.72 -3.44
N PRO A 65 8.94 -17.25 -4.49
CA PRO A 65 10.36 -17.58 -4.44
C PRO A 65 11.19 -16.29 -4.27
N LYS A 66 12.45 -16.44 -3.82
CA LYS A 66 13.31 -15.32 -3.42
C LYS A 66 13.61 -14.34 -4.56
N ASP A 67 13.62 -14.80 -5.80
CA ASP A 67 13.83 -14.00 -7.02
C ASP A 67 12.59 -13.19 -7.44
N GLU A 68 11.40 -13.55 -6.95
CA GLU A 68 10.16 -12.81 -7.20
C GLU A 68 9.80 -11.81 -6.09
N ARG A 69 10.58 -11.74 -5.00
CA ARG A 69 10.32 -10.86 -3.85
C ARG A 69 11.57 -10.20 -3.31
N ASP A 70 11.44 -8.95 -2.90
CA ASP A 70 12.46 -8.26 -2.13
C ASP A 70 11.91 -7.94 -0.73
N ILE A 71 12.51 -8.57 0.29
CA ILE A 71 12.16 -8.39 1.69
C ILE A 71 13.47 -8.22 2.45
N SER A 72 13.77 -6.98 2.82
CA SER A 72 14.99 -6.57 3.50
C SER A 72 14.69 -5.68 4.70
N GLU A 73 15.55 -5.71 5.72
CA GLU A 73 15.45 -4.82 6.87
C GLU A 73 16.83 -4.37 7.40
N VAL A 74 16.83 -3.29 8.16
CA VAL A 74 18.01 -2.74 8.87
C VAL A 74 17.61 -2.31 10.27
N TYR A 75 18.54 -2.45 11.22
CA TYR A 75 18.38 -1.98 12.60
C TYR A 75 19.39 -0.85 12.83
N VAL A 76 18.90 0.38 12.97
CA VAL A 76 19.75 1.58 13.03
C VAL A 76 19.41 2.45 14.23
N PRO A 77 20.39 2.86 15.06
CA PRO A 77 20.17 3.87 16.08
C PRO A 77 20.02 5.23 15.41
N LEU A 78 18.92 5.93 15.68
CA LEU A 78 18.63 7.24 15.08
C LEU A 78 18.30 8.25 16.18
N SER A 79 18.81 9.47 16.03
CA SER A 79 18.26 10.63 16.72
C SER A 79 16.84 10.92 16.18
N ARG A 80 16.06 11.70 16.94
CA ARG A 80 14.75 12.14 16.46
C ARG A 80 14.83 12.92 15.14
N GLU A 81 15.84 13.76 14.98
CA GLU A 81 16.08 14.50 13.74
C GLU A 81 16.32 13.57 12.55
N ASN A 82 17.17 12.56 12.72
CA ASN A 82 17.46 11.61 11.65
C ASN A 82 16.28 10.67 11.37
N PHE A 83 15.46 10.35 12.37
CA PHE A 83 14.21 9.63 12.17
C PHE A 83 13.23 10.42 11.28
N GLU A 84 13.10 11.74 11.46
CA GLU A 84 12.27 12.57 10.58
C GLU A 84 12.81 12.61 9.14
N LYS A 85 14.13 12.69 8.96
CA LYS A 85 14.75 12.58 7.61
C LYS A 85 14.40 11.25 6.94
N VAL A 86 14.49 10.14 7.67
CA VAL A 86 14.08 8.81 7.17
C VAL A 86 12.61 8.79 6.76
N ARG A 87 11.71 9.46 7.51
CA ARG A 87 10.29 9.56 7.14
C ARG A 87 10.08 10.33 5.84
N GLU A 88 10.84 11.40 5.62
CA GLU A 88 10.82 12.17 4.38
C GLU A 88 11.33 11.35 3.20
N ASP A 89 12.43 10.62 3.38
CA ASP A 89 12.99 9.72 2.37
C ASP A 89 12.01 8.61 1.99
N ILE A 90 11.34 8.00 2.98
CA ILE A 90 10.27 7.03 2.72
C ILE A 90 9.11 7.67 1.95
N ALA A 91 8.73 8.90 2.26
CA ALA A 91 7.70 9.62 1.51
C ALA A 91 8.13 9.90 0.07
N TRP A 92 9.39 10.25 -0.15
CA TRP A 92 9.97 10.43 -1.47
C TRP A 92 10.03 9.13 -2.27
N LEU A 93 10.49 8.04 -1.65
CA LEU A 93 10.53 6.71 -2.25
C LEU A 93 9.14 6.26 -2.71
N ARG A 94 8.10 6.47 -1.87
CA ARG A 94 6.71 6.17 -2.26
C ARG A 94 6.27 6.96 -3.50
N ARG A 95 6.59 8.26 -3.57
CA ARG A 95 6.28 9.08 -4.76
C ARG A 95 7.01 8.58 -6.00
N LYS A 96 8.28 8.20 -5.85
CA LYS A 96 9.09 7.62 -6.94
C LYS A 96 8.48 6.31 -7.46
N ILE A 97 8.09 5.40 -6.58
CA ILE A 97 7.45 4.12 -6.96
C ILE A 97 6.12 4.37 -7.70
N LEU A 98 5.29 5.30 -7.20
CA LEU A 98 4.02 5.64 -7.87
C LEU A 98 4.26 6.18 -9.28
N LYS A 99 5.23 7.08 -9.45
CA LYS A 99 5.60 7.62 -10.76
C LYS A 99 6.05 6.51 -11.72
N LEU A 100 6.90 5.59 -11.26
CA LEU A 100 7.32 4.43 -12.06
C LEU A 100 6.13 3.58 -12.51
N SER A 101 5.18 3.32 -11.60
CA SER A 101 3.96 2.56 -11.92
C SER A 101 3.04 3.30 -12.89
N GLU A 102 2.98 4.63 -12.85
CA GLU A 102 2.16 5.44 -13.76
C GLU A 102 2.77 5.50 -15.18
N GLU A 103 4.11 5.38 -15.28
CA GLU A 103 4.86 5.40 -16.54
C GLU A 103 4.97 4.00 -17.20
N ASP A 104 4.80 2.92 -16.44
CA ASP A 104 4.89 1.54 -16.94
C ASP A 104 3.63 1.10 -17.70
N ARG A 105 3.72 1.14 -19.03
CA ARG A 105 2.65 0.69 -19.95
C ARG A 105 2.55 -0.82 -20.10
N ASN A 106 3.53 -1.57 -19.61
CA ASN A 106 3.63 -3.02 -19.76
C ASN A 106 3.53 -3.75 -18.42
N ALA A 107 2.97 -3.12 -17.40
CA ALA A 107 2.80 -3.71 -16.08
C ALA A 107 2.02 -5.04 -16.17
N THR A 108 2.69 -6.15 -15.87
CA THR A 108 2.10 -7.50 -15.93
C THR A 108 1.56 -7.96 -14.58
N ARG A 109 1.98 -7.32 -13.49
CA ARG A 109 1.70 -7.74 -12.12
C ARG A 109 1.63 -6.57 -11.16
N VAL A 110 0.79 -6.70 -10.14
CA VAL A 110 0.68 -5.73 -9.06
C VAL A 110 1.64 -6.12 -7.94
N TYR A 111 2.50 -5.19 -7.55
CA TYR A 111 3.41 -5.33 -6.42
C TYR A 111 2.93 -4.50 -5.24
N GLN A 112 2.98 -5.10 -4.05
CA GLN A 112 2.72 -4.37 -2.81
C GLN A 112 4.05 -4.01 -2.14
N CYS A 113 4.43 -2.73 -2.22
CA CYS A 113 5.59 -2.20 -1.50
C CYS A 113 5.18 -1.69 -0.11
N ASN A 114 5.59 -2.38 0.94
CA ASN A 114 5.40 -1.93 2.32
C ASN A 114 6.75 -1.49 2.90
N VAL A 115 6.87 -0.21 3.26
CA VAL A 115 8.02 0.30 4.01
C VAL A 115 7.49 0.82 5.34
N LEU A 116 7.98 0.26 6.44
CA LEU A 116 7.56 0.60 7.79
C LEU A 116 8.79 1.03 8.58
N VAL A 117 8.71 2.17 9.26
CA VAL A 117 9.72 2.62 10.21
C VAL A 117 9.01 2.93 11.53
N PHE A 118 9.50 2.33 12.61
CA PHE A 118 8.91 2.44 13.94
C PHE A 118 9.99 2.23 15.01
N PRO A 119 9.83 2.82 16.19
CA PRO A 119 10.76 2.58 17.29
C PRO A 119 10.61 1.14 17.82
N LEU A 120 11.74 0.49 18.09
CA LEU A 120 11.81 -0.81 18.77
C LEU A 120 12.08 -0.67 20.27
N THR A 121 12.50 0.51 20.72
CA THR A 121 12.80 0.84 22.11
C THR A 121 12.03 2.09 22.53
N ARG A 122 11.92 2.31 23.84
CA ARG A 122 11.41 3.58 24.38
C ARG A 122 12.41 4.69 24.10
N SER A 123 11.91 5.92 24.03
CA SER A 123 12.77 7.10 24.06
C SER A 123 13.32 7.30 25.48
N PRO A 124 14.57 7.79 25.65
CA PRO A 124 15.12 8.10 26.98
C PRO A 124 14.26 9.09 27.79
N SER A 125 13.47 9.93 27.11
CA SER A 125 12.52 10.86 27.72
C SER A 125 11.25 10.21 28.28
N GLU A 126 10.99 8.93 27.98
CA GLU A 126 9.81 8.19 28.47
C GLU A 126 10.07 7.40 29.77
N GLU A 127 11.29 7.45 30.32
CA GLU A 127 11.67 6.77 31.59
C GLU A 127 11.33 7.57 32.86
N VAL A 128 10.65 8.72 32.76
CA VAL A 128 10.18 9.48 33.93
C VAL A 128 8.68 9.28 34.13
N LYS A 129 8.29 8.11 34.64
CA LYS A 129 7.03 7.90 35.38
C LYS A 129 7.18 6.76 36.37
#